data_AF-A0A2J2HBK6-F1
#
_entry.id   AF-A0A2J2HBK6-F1
#
_cell.length_a   1.000
_cell.length_b   1.000
_cell.length_c   1.000
_cell.angle_alpha   90.00
_cell.angle_beta   90.00
_cell.angle_gamma   90.00
#
_symmetry.space_group_name_H-M   'P 1'
#
loop_
_entity.id
_entity.type
_entity.pdbx_description
1 polymer ?
#
loop_
_entity_poly.entity_id
_entity_poly.type
_entity_poly.pdbx_seq_one_letter_code
_entity_poly.pdbx_strand_id
1 'polypeptide(L)'
;MQIGITDLFQGVVVIKGLPGAGKTLLAARAASELGGAAWFTFYETAERLAKYLASAGLKPPRYVFDLVSVRDKSPVDFIVEKVLSLRPDVVVVDGISALTADGERELIHAVFYHGISREMPVILIKEGVEVSPADYVADTIIEVEHRIEEGYPLETSRS
;
A
#
# COMPACT_ATOMS: atom_id res chain seq x y z
N MET A 1 22.20 3.14 -16.12
CA MET A 1 20.83 3.52 -15.74
C MET A 1 20.69 3.22 -14.26
N GLN A 2 20.53 4.23 -13.42
CA GLN A 2 20.38 4.04 -11.98
C GLN A 2 18.91 3.75 -11.72
N ILE A 3 18.59 2.56 -11.21
CA ILE A 3 17.23 2.16 -10.87
C ILE A 3 16.86 2.87 -9.56
N GLY A 4 15.83 3.71 -9.60
CA GLY A 4 15.26 4.39 -8.44
C GLY A 4 14.24 3.49 -7.73
N ILE A 5 13.95 3.77 -6.46
CA ILE A 5 12.99 2.98 -5.70
C ILE A 5 11.59 3.00 -6.34
N THR A 6 11.23 4.09 -7.03
CA THR A 6 9.97 4.26 -7.78
C THR A 6 9.84 3.32 -8.98
N ASP A 7 10.94 2.82 -9.53
CA ASP A 7 10.92 1.86 -10.65
C ASP A 7 10.35 0.49 -10.21
N LEU A 8 10.39 0.21 -8.89
CA LEU A 8 9.75 -0.97 -8.29
C LEU A 8 8.23 -0.80 -8.12
N PHE A 9 7.70 0.42 -8.32
CA PHE A 9 6.29 0.75 -8.13
C PHE A 9 5.56 0.91 -9.47
N GLN A 10 5.65 -0.12 -10.32
CA GLN A 10 4.95 -0.21 -11.61
C GLN A 10 4.01 -1.42 -11.61
N GLY A 11 2.93 -1.36 -12.39
CA GLY A 11 1.93 -2.42 -12.43
C GLY A 11 1.22 -2.61 -11.08
N VAL A 12 1.03 -3.85 -10.65
CA VAL A 12 0.49 -4.21 -9.33
C VAL A 12 1.64 -4.53 -8.37
N VAL A 13 1.73 -3.75 -7.31
CA VAL A 13 2.74 -3.91 -6.26
C VAL A 13 2.08 -4.28 -4.95
N VAL A 14 2.55 -5.36 -4.32
CA VAL A 14 2.10 -5.78 -2.99
C VAL A 14 3.18 -5.44 -1.97
N ILE A 15 2.83 -4.63 -0.97
CA ILE A 15 3.65 -4.41 0.22
C ILE A 15 3.06 -5.23 1.37
N LYS A 16 3.85 -6.15 1.93
CA LYS A 16 3.42 -7.03 3.02
C LYS A 16 4.43 -7.05 4.17
N GLY A 17 3.99 -7.56 5.32
CA GLY A 17 4.79 -7.56 6.55
C GLY A 17 3.95 -7.38 7.81
N LEU A 18 4.58 -7.60 8.96
CA LEU A 18 3.93 -7.50 10.27
C LEU A 18 3.47 -6.05 10.59
N PRO A 19 2.49 -5.87 11.50
CA PRO A 19 2.12 -4.55 12.00
C PRO A 19 3.34 -3.76 12.50
N GLY A 20 3.36 -2.46 12.24
CA GLY A 20 4.47 -1.59 12.65
C GLY A 20 5.75 -1.69 11.81
N ALA A 21 5.84 -2.59 10.81
CA ALA A 21 7.04 -2.72 9.98
C ALA A 21 7.33 -1.51 9.06
N GLY A 22 6.38 -0.58 8.89
CA GLY A 22 6.56 0.62 8.06
C GLY A 22 5.97 0.56 6.64
N LYS A 23 5.08 -0.40 6.37
CA LYS A 23 4.42 -0.58 5.07
C LYS A 23 3.73 0.67 4.54
N THR A 24 2.87 1.30 5.37
CA THR A 24 2.14 2.54 5.05
C THR A 24 3.08 3.68 4.73
N LEU A 25 4.19 3.84 5.48
CA LEU A 25 5.19 4.86 5.22
C LEU A 25 5.89 4.65 3.87
N LEU A 26 6.29 3.41 3.57
CA LEU A 26 6.92 3.07 2.31
C LEU A 26 6.01 3.35 1.12
N ALA A 27 4.75 2.90 1.19
CA ALA A 27 3.74 3.19 0.18
C ALA A 27 3.51 4.69 0.00
N ALA A 28 3.40 5.46 1.09
CA ALA A 28 3.19 6.90 1.03
C ALA A 28 4.39 7.64 0.43
N ARG A 29 5.61 7.19 0.72
CA ARG A 29 6.82 7.76 0.11
C ARG A 29 6.84 7.52 -1.40
N ALA A 30 6.61 6.28 -1.82
CA ALA A 30 6.55 5.93 -3.23
C ALA A 30 5.43 6.69 -3.96
N ALA A 31 4.24 6.72 -3.37
CA ALA A 31 3.08 7.41 -3.94
C ALA A 31 3.33 8.93 -4.09
N SER A 32 3.99 9.56 -3.10
CA SER A 32 4.37 10.98 -3.18
C SER A 32 5.39 11.28 -4.28
N GLU A 33 6.24 10.32 -4.64
CA GLU A 33 7.22 10.47 -5.72
C GLU A 33 6.60 10.17 -7.11
N LEU A 34 5.60 9.29 -7.16
CA LEU A 34 4.83 8.97 -8.37
C LEU A 34 3.80 10.05 -8.74
N GLY A 35 3.29 10.82 -7.77
CA GLY A 35 2.43 11.98 -8.04
C GLY A 35 1.20 12.07 -7.14
N GLY A 36 0.06 12.44 -7.72
CA GLY A 36 -1.22 12.62 -7.05
C GLY A 36 -1.93 11.30 -6.79
N ALA A 37 -1.70 10.72 -5.60
CA ALA A 37 -2.29 9.45 -5.20
C ALA A 37 -3.78 9.54 -4.81
N ALA A 38 -4.56 8.52 -5.19
CA ALA A 38 -5.81 8.19 -4.53
C ALA A 38 -5.58 7.04 -3.54
N TRP A 39 -5.77 7.33 -2.25
CA TRP A 39 -5.54 6.39 -1.16
C TRP A 39 -6.87 5.89 -0.59
N PHE A 40 -7.04 4.58 -0.57
CA PHE A 40 -8.18 3.89 0.01
C PHE A 40 -7.70 3.10 1.22
N THR A 41 -8.26 3.33 2.40
CA THR A 41 -7.82 2.66 3.64
C THR A 41 -8.96 1.97 4.36
N PHE A 42 -8.73 0.74 4.81
CA PHE A 42 -9.67 -0.06 5.59
C PHE A 42 -9.45 0.00 7.10
N TYR A 43 -8.37 0.62 7.56
CA TYR A 43 -7.95 0.57 8.97
C TYR A 43 -7.92 1.93 9.66
N GLU A 44 -7.70 3.02 8.92
CA GLU A 44 -7.53 4.35 9.50
C GLU A 44 -8.49 5.36 8.86
N THR A 45 -8.85 6.41 9.59
CA THR A 45 -9.58 7.54 9.01
C THR A 45 -8.64 8.41 8.18
N ALA A 46 -9.18 9.17 7.23
CA ALA A 46 -8.38 10.09 6.43
C ALA A 46 -7.57 11.08 7.28
N GLU A 47 -8.17 11.58 8.37
CA GLU A 47 -7.53 12.51 9.31
C GLU A 47 -6.35 11.87 10.06
N ARG A 48 -6.48 10.60 10.44
CA ARG A 48 -5.42 9.87 11.15
C ARG A 48 -4.24 9.60 10.22
N LEU A 49 -4.51 9.15 8.99
CA LEU A 49 -3.48 8.95 7.98
C LEU A 49 -2.74 10.26 7.67
N ALA A 50 -3.47 11.37 7.49
CA ALA A 50 -2.87 12.67 7.22
C ALA A 50 -1.94 13.14 8.35
N LYS A 51 -2.35 12.97 9.62
CA LYS A 51 -1.49 13.30 10.79
C LYS A 51 -0.23 12.45 10.85
N TYR A 52 -0.36 11.15 10.58
CA TYR A 52 0.77 10.23 10.55
C TYR A 52 1.77 10.59 9.46
N LEU A 53 1.30 10.87 8.24
CA LEU A 53 2.18 11.21 7.12
C LEU A 53 2.84 12.58 7.34
N ALA A 54 2.12 13.54 7.89
CA ALA A 54 2.68 14.85 8.23
C ALA A 54 3.79 14.75 9.29
N SER A 55 3.65 13.88 10.32
CA SER A 55 4.71 13.69 11.32
C SER A 55 5.95 13.01 10.74
N ALA A 56 5.82 12.27 9.64
CA ALA A 56 6.92 11.71 8.86
C ALA A 56 7.50 12.68 7.80
N GLY A 57 7.04 13.93 7.75
CA GLY A 57 7.51 14.93 6.78
C GLY A 57 6.97 14.74 5.36
N LEU A 58 5.91 13.94 5.19
CA LEU A 58 5.25 13.70 3.92
C LEU A 58 3.99 14.56 3.78
N LYS A 59 3.69 14.97 2.55
CA LYS A 59 2.39 15.57 2.23
C LYS A 59 1.32 14.47 2.21
N PRO A 60 0.10 14.75 2.65
CA PRO A 60 -0.99 13.79 2.54
C PRO A 60 -1.29 13.49 1.05
N PRO A 61 -1.83 12.29 0.73
CA PRO A 61 -2.30 11.94 -0.61
C PRO A 61 -3.30 12.97 -1.12
N ARG A 62 -3.38 13.11 -2.46
CA ARG A 62 -4.30 14.06 -3.11
C ARG A 62 -5.76 13.74 -2.79
N TYR A 63 -6.08 12.45 -2.71
CA TYR A 63 -7.40 11.96 -2.33
C TYR A 63 -7.24 10.86 -1.28
N VAL A 64 -8.02 10.91 -0.21
CA VAL A 64 -8.05 9.87 0.83
C VAL A 64 -9.50 9.46 1.07
N PHE A 65 -9.76 8.17 1.02
CA PHE A 65 -11.06 7.57 1.23
C PHE A 65 -10.96 6.52 2.35
N ASP A 66 -11.68 6.74 3.45
CA ASP A 66 -11.83 5.72 4.48
C ASP A 66 -12.98 4.77 4.13
N LEU A 67 -12.64 3.50 3.97
CA LEU A 67 -13.60 2.44 3.65
C LEU A 67 -14.22 1.83 4.91
N VAL A 68 -13.71 2.18 6.09
CA VAL A 68 -14.31 1.90 7.41
C VAL A 68 -15.77 2.39 7.47
N SER A 69 -16.08 3.45 6.72
CA SER A 69 -17.35 4.17 6.73
C SER A 69 -18.37 3.65 5.71
N VAL A 70 -17.95 2.84 4.73
CA VAL A 70 -18.78 2.46 3.57
C VAL A 70 -19.68 1.29 3.93
N ARG A 71 -20.98 1.53 4.07
CA ARG A 71 -21.98 0.53 4.49
C ARG A 71 -22.83 -0.05 3.35
N ASP A 72 -22.97 0.70 2.24
CA ASP A 72 -24.05 0.43 1.26
C ASP A 72 -23.55 0.09 -0.17
N LYS A 73 -22.23 0.07 -0.41
CA LYS A 73 -21.63 -0.30 -1.71
C LYS A 73 -20.51 -1.32 -1.52
N SER A 74 -20.32 -2.20 -2.51
CA SER A 74 -19.10 -3.00 -2.62
C SER A 74 -17.89 -2.04 -2.57
N PRO A 75 -16.93 -2.23 -1.64
CA PRO A 75 -15.78 -1.34 -1.54
C PRO A 75 -14.96 -1.32 -2.84
N VAL A 76 -14.94 -2.42 -3.58
CA VAL A 76 -14.25 -2.51 -4.87
C VAL A 76 -14.92 -1.64 -5.92
N ASP A 77 -16.26 -1.68 -6.03
CA ASP A 77 -16.98 -0.82 -6.98
C ASP A 77 -16.76 0.66 -6.66
N PHE A 78 -16.73 1.01 -5.37
CA PHE A 78 -16.42 2.37 -4.93
C PHE A 78 -14.99 2.79 -5.33
N ILE A 79 -13.99 1.91 -5.16
CA ILE A 79 -12.61 2.19 -5.60
C ILE A 79 -12.59 2.45 -7.11
N VAL A 80 -13.21 1.58 -7.91
CA VAL A 80 -13.26 1.72 -9.37
C VAL A 80 -13.93 3.02 -9.80
N GLU A 81 -15.10 3.34 -9.22
CA GLU A 81 -15.82 4.60 -9.48
C GLU A 81 -14.95 5.83 -9.22
N LYS A 82 -14.24 5.84 -8.08
CA LYS A 82 -13.37 6.97 -7.71
C LYS A 82 -12.12 7.06 -8.58
N VAL A 83 -11.50 5.94 -8.92
CA VAL A 83 -10.33 5.93 -9.81
C VAL A 83 -10.69 6.45 -11.20
N LEU A 84 -11.79 5.96 -11.79
CA LEU A 84 -12.24 6.40 -13.12
C LEU A 84 -12.63 7.88 -13.16
N SER A 85 -13.24 8.40 -12.10
CA SER A 85 -13.67 9.80 -12.03
C SER A 85 -12.53 10.77 -11.72
N LEU A 86 -11.56 10.38 -10.89
CA LEU A 86 -10.48 11.25 -10.42
C LEU A 86 -9.22 11.18 -11.26
N ARG A 87 -8.98 10.03 -11.93
CA ARG A 87 -7.77 9.73 -12.70
C ARG A 87 -6.48 10.09 -11.94
N PRO A 88 -6.22 9.44 -10.80
CA PRO A 88 -4.99 9.68 -10.04
C PRO A 88 -3.76 9.15 -10.79
N ASP A 89 -2.57 9.59 -10.38
CA ASP A 89 -1.31 9.10 -10.96
C ASP A 89 -0.91 7.73 -10.39
N VAL A 90 -1.44 7.38 -9.21
CA VAL A 90 -1.20 6.11 -8.50
C VAL A 90 -2.38 5.80 -7.59
N VAL A 91 -2.72 4.51 -7.47
CA VAL A 91 -3.75 4.02 -6.55
C VAL A 91 -3.09 3.27 -5.40
N VAL A 92 -3.49 3.58 -4.16
CA VAL A 92 -3.05 2.84 -2.97
C VAL A 92 -4.26 2.25 -2.26
N VAL A 93 -4.22 0.95 -1.97
CA VAL A 93 -5.23 0.25 -1.19
C VAL A 93 -4.58 -0.30 0.09
N ASP A 94 -4.81 0.38 1.20
CA ASP A 94 -4.30 0.03 2.51
C ASP A 94 -5.26 -0.90 3.26
N GLY A 95 -4.89 -2.17 3.35
CA GLY A 95 -5.70 -3.21 3.97
C GLY A 95 -6.46 -4.09 3.00
N ILE A 96 -5.81 -4.51 1.91
CA ILE A 96 -6.40 -5.43 0.92
C ILE A 96 -6.87 -6.75 1.57
N SER A 97 -6.31 -7.14 2.72
CA SER A 97 -6.77 -8.29 3.49
C SER A 97 -8.27 -8.22 3.86
N ALA A 98 -8.82 -7.01 4.01
CA ALA A 98 -10.25 -6.82 4.26
C ALA A 98 -11.14 -7.17 3.05
N LEU A 99 -10.54 -7.26 1.86
CA LEU A 99 -11.15 -7.64 0.57
C LEU A 99 -10.73 -9.04 0.12
N THR A 100 -10.45 -9.96 1.06
CA THR A 100 -10.03 -11.34 0.71
C THR A 100 -10.91 -12.43 1.33
N ALA A 101 -12.18 -12.14 1.63
CA ALA A 101 -13.14 -13.20 1.92
C ALA A 101 -13.36 -14.09 0.68
N ASP A 102 -13.72 -15.37 0.90
CA ASP A 102 -13.82 -16.39 -0.16
C ASP A 102 -14.63 -15.89 -1.38
N GLY A 103 -13.97 -15.80 -2.55
CA GLY A 103 -14.53 -15.30 -3.81
C GLY A 103 -13.79 -14.10 -4.42
N GLU A 104 -12.99 -13.36 -3.64
CA GLU A 104 -12.43 -12.06 -4.08
C GLU A 104 -11.10 -12.15 -4.85
N ARG A 105 -10.52 -13.35 -5.03
CA ARG A 105 -9.31 -13.54 -5.86
C ARG A 105 -9.52 -13.07 -7.31
N GLU A 106 -10.62 -13.51 -7.90
CA GLU A 106 -10.98 -13.17 -9.28
C GLU A 106 -11.26 -11.68 -9.40
N LEU A 107 -11.83 -11.08 -8.35
CA LEU A 107 -12.12 -9.66 -8.27
C LEU A 107 -10.85 -8.82 -8.21
N ILE A 108 -9.89 -9.16 -7.34
CA ILE A 108 -8.60 -8.48 -7.26
C ILE A 108 -7.87 -8.55 -8.61
N HIS A 109 -7.86 -9.74 -9.23
CA HIS A 109 -7.24 -9.93 -10.53
C HIS A 109 -7.95 -9.13 -11.64
N ALA A 110 -9.28 -9.18 -11.72
CA ALA A 110 -10.03 -8.47 -12.75
C ALA A 110 -9.95 -6.95 -12.60
N VAL A 111 -10.05 -6.43 -11.38
CA VAL A 111 -10.14 -5.00 -11.13
C VAL A 111 -8.76 -4.35 -11.07
N PHE A 112 -7.87 -4.84 -10.21
CA PHE A 112 -6.59 -4.17 -10.00
C PHE A 112 -5.61 -4.50 -11.12
N TYR A 113 -5.53 -5.75 -11.56
CA TYR A 113 -4.55 -6.17 -12.57
C TYR A 113 -5.03 -5.99 -14.03
N HIS A 114 -6.29 -6.29 -14.34
CA HIS A 114 -6.81 -6.10 -15.71
C HIS A 114 -7.46 -4.74 -15.94
N GLY A 115 -7.96 -4.08 -14.89
CA GLY A 115 -8.57 -2.76 -14.98
C GLY A 115 -7.55 -1.65 -14.76
N ILE A 116 -7.20 -1.41 -13.49
CA ILE A 116 -6.52 -0.19 -13.05
C ILE A 116 -5.03 -0.17 -13.43
N SER A 117 -4.30 -1.28 -13.22
CA SER A 117 -2.83 -1.31 -13.37
C SER A 117 -2.34 -1.07 -14.80
N ARG A 118 -3.22 -1.18 -15.80
CA ARG A 118 -2.92 -0.90 -17.21
C ARG A 118 -2.76 0.58 -17.51
N GLU A 119 -3.34 1.43 -16.68
CA GLU A 119 -3.35 2.88 -16.86
C GLU A 119 -2.48 3.59 -15.82
N MET A 120 -2.37 3.05 -14.60
CA MET A 120 -1.58 3.65 -13.50
C MET A 120 -1.09 2.58 -12.51
N PRO A 121 0.02 2.80 -11.79
CA PRO A 121 0.46 1.86 -10.77
C PRO A 121 -0.57 1.66 -9.64
N VAL A 122 -0.65 0.43 -9.14
CA VAL A 122 -1.50 0.03 -8.01
C VAL A 122 -0.61 -0.51 -6.90
N ILE A 123 -0.70 0.08 -5.71
CA ILE A 123 0.01 -0.35 -4.50
C ILE A 123 -1.02 -0.97 -3.55
N LEU A 124 -0.89 -2.25 -3.27
CA LEU A 124 -1.72 -3.00 -2.34
C LEU A 124 -0.93 -3.23 -1.05
N ILE A 125 -1.47 -2.81 0.10
CA ILE A 125 -0.85 -3.05 1.40
C ILE A 125 -1.63 -4.16 2.11
N LYS A 126 -0.89 -5.16 2.57
CA LYS A 126 -1.41 -6.35 3.22
C LYS A 126 -0.74 -6.57 4.57
N GLU A 127 -1.51 -7.04 5.55
CA GLU A 127 -0.97 -7.50 6.82
C GLU A 127 -0.51 -8.97 6.77
N GLY A 128 0.58 -9.26 7.48
CA GLY A 128 1.18 -10.59 7.53
C GLY A 128 2.16 -10.85 6.38
N VAL A 129 2.79 -12.02 6.43
CA VAL A 129 3.80 -12.47 5.44
C VAL A 129 3.33 -13.65 4.59
N GLU A 130 2.25 -14.31 5.04
CA GLU A 130 1.65 -15.46 4.37
C GLU A 130 1.34 -15.20 2.90
N VAL A 131 1.37 -16.24 2.08
CA VAL A 131 0.98 -16.11 0.66
C VAL A 131 -0.54 -15.98 0.56
N SER A 132 -1.02 -15.04 -0.26
CA SER A 132 -2.44 -14.80 -0.55
C SER A 132 -2.69 -14.65 -2.04
N PRO A 133 -3.96 -14.61 -2.48
CA PRO A 133 -4.31 -14.30 -3.86
C PRO A 133 -3.64 -13.05 -4.44
N ALA A 134 -3.46 -12.00 -3.64
CA ALA A 134 -2.80 -10.76 -4.09
C ALA A 134 -1.33 -11.00 -4.49
N ASP A 135 -0.63 -11.91 -3.83
CA ASP A 135 0.77 -12.24 -4.13
C ASP A 135 0.90 -12.90 -5.53
N TYR A 136 -0.12 -13.63 -6.00
CA TYR A 136 -0.09 -14.29 -7.31
C TYR A 136 -0.34 -13.36 -8.49
N VAL A 137 -0.87 -12.16 -8.25
CA VAL A 137 -1.22 -11.19 -9.30
C VAL A 137 -0.29 -9.97 -9.29
N ALA A 138 0.64 -9.92 -8.34
CA ALA A 138 1.57 -8.82 -8.20
C ALA A 138 2.72 -8.95 -9.22
N ASP A 139 3.02 -7.84 -9.89
CA ASP A 139 4.25 -7.69 -10.68
C ASP A 139 5.48 -7.53 -9.76
N THR A 140 5.28 -6.95 -8.57
CA THR A 140 6.33 -6.76 -7.55
C THR A 140 5.80 -7.01 -6.16
N ILE A 141 6.55 -7.77 -5.34
CA ILE A 141 6.24 -7.99 -3.93
C ILE A 141 7.38 -7.40 -3.10
N ILE A 142 7.05 -6.50 -2.17
CA ILE A 142 7.97 -5.93 -1.20
C ILE A 142 7.56 -6.42 0.19
N GLU A 143 8.42 -7.23 0.80
CA GLU A 143 8.27 -7.63 2.19
C GLU A 143 9.05 -6.69 3.10
N VAL A 144 8.36 -6.12 4.09
CA VAL A 144 8.94 -5.19 5.06
C VAL A 144 8.99 -5.87 6.43
N GLU A 145 10.21 -5.97 6.97
CA GLU A 145 10.48 -6.54 8.29
C GLU A 145 11.14 -5.52 9.21
N HIS A 146 10.94 -5.69 10.52
CA HIS A 146 11.76 -5.07 11.53
C HIS A 146 12.54 -6.16 12.25
N ARG A 147 13.84 -5.95 12.45
CA ARG A 147 14.70 -6.85 13.21
C ARG A 147 15.25 -6.11 14.42
N ILE A 148 15.18 -6.75 15.58
CA ILE A 148 15.88 -6.31 16.77
C ILE A 148 17.18 -7.10 16.80
N GLU A 149 18.30 -6.43 16.62
CA GLU A 149 19.63 -7.03 16.76
C GLU A 149 20.16 -6.70 18.16
N GLU A 150 20.56 -7.71 18.93
CA GLU A 150 21.28 -7.47 20.17
C GLU A 150 22.63 -6.83 19.84
N GLY A 151 22.91 -5.66 20.41
CA GLY A 151 24.16 -4.96 20.18
C GLY A 151 25.35 -5.83 20.61
N TYR A 152 26.36 -5.93 19.76
CA TYR A 152 27.64 -6.51 20.16
C TYR A 152 28.18 -5.76 21.39
N PRO A 153 28.63 -6.44 22.46
CA PRO A 153 29.30 -5.76 23.54
C PRO A 153 30.50 -5.02 22.96
N LEU A 154 30.55 -3.70 23.18
CA LEU A 154 31.75 -2.92 22.93
C LEU A 154 32.88 -3.60 23.69
N GLU A 155 33.82 -4.23 22.97
CA GLU A 155 35.07 -4.66 23.58
C GLU A 155 35.70 -3.41 24.16
N THR A 156 35.59 -3.30 25.48
CA THR A 156 36.38 -2.37 26.27
C THR A 156 37.81 -2.80 26.05
N SER A 157 38.50 -2.06 25.18
CA SER A 157 39.94 -2.15 24.98
C SER A 157 40.56 -1.94 26.34
N ARG A 158 40.93 -3.06 26.99
CA ARG A 158 41.76 -3.02 28.18
C ARG A 158 43.13 -2.49 27.75
N SER A 159 43.43 -1.34 28.33
CA SER A 159 44.73 -0.68 28.43
C SER A 159 45.91 -1.63 28.60
#